data_AF-A0A396QHL7-F1
#
_entry.id   AF-A0A396QHL7-F1
#
_cell.length_a   1.000
_cell.length_b   1.000
_cell.length_c   1.000
_cell.angle_alpha   90.00
_cell.angle_beta   90.00
_cell.angle_gamma   90.00
#
_symmetry.space_group_name_H-M   'P 1'
#
loop_
_entity.id
_entity.type
_entity.pdbx_description
1 polymer ?
#
loop_
_entity_poly.entity_id
_entity_poly.type
_entity_poly.pdbx_seq_one_letter_code
_entity_poly.pdbx_strand_id
1 'polypeptide(L)' 'MKIDAVFLNPYFYYDERGRHIINEYLQPERIVIYHLPFESDDQIHLRSLARQALKKYPDSRAVLLEEPLQAVNL' A
#
# COMPACT_ATOMS: atom_id res chain seq x y z
N MET A 1 -4.57 -21.15 5.33
CA MET A 1 -3.30 -20.47 5.65
C MET A 1 -3.65 -19.02 5.93
N LYS A 2 -3.13 -18.44 7.01
CA LYS A 2 -3.39 -17.04 7.37
C LYS A 2 -2.21 -16.19 6.88
N ILE A 3 -2.48 -15.09 6.20
CA ILE A 3 -1.46 -14.15 5.75
C ILE A 3 -1.51 -12.94 6.67
N ASP A 4 -0.51 -12.76 7.51
CA ASP A 4 -0.48 -11.64 8.45
C ASP A 4 -0.28 -10.30 7.71
N ALA A 5 0.63 -10.26 6.73
CA ALA A 5 0.88 -9.06 5.94
C ALA A 5 1.27 -9.35 4.49
N VAL A 6 0.94 -8.41 3.60
CA VAL A 6 1.44 -8.37 2.22
C VAL A 6 2.15 -7.04 1.96
N PHE A 7 3.21 -7.10 1.16
CA PHE A 7 3.96 -5.93 0.71
C PHE A 7 3.75 -5.76 -0.79
N LEU A 8 3.29 -4.59 -1.21
CA LEU A 8 2.99 -4.31 -2.62
C LEU A 8 3.32 -2.88 -3.01
N ASN A 9 3.56 -2.66 -4.31
CA ASN A 9 3.84 -1.32 -4.82
C ASN A 9 2.54 -0.49 -4.96
N PRO A 10 2.64 0.84 -5.12
CA PRO A 10 1.46 1.71 -5.15
C PRO A 10 0.56 1.47 -6.36
N TYR A 11 1.14 1.07 -7.49
CA TYR A 11 0.38 0.76 -8.71
C TYR A 11 -0.49 -0.48 -8.55
N PHE A 12 0.00 -1.50 -7.84
CA PHE A 12 -0.78 -2.71 -7.55
C PHE A 12 -1.97 -2.40 -6.64
N TYR A 13 -1.79 -1.51 -5.65
CA TYR A 13 -2.90 -1.09 -4.78
C TYR A 13 -3.93 -0.23 -5.54
N TYR A 14 -3.47 0.58 -6.49
CA TYR A 14 -4.32 1.47 -7.28
C TYR A 14 -5.15 0.72 -8.34
N ASP A 15 -4.60 -0.32 -8.96
CA ASP A 15 -5.28 -1.13 -9.97
C ASP A 15 -6.41 -2.00 -9.36
N GLU A 16 -7.58 -2.00 -10.01
CA GLU A 16 -8.77 -2.70 -9.51
C GLU A 16 -8.59 -4.22 -9.47
N ARG A 17 -7.82 -4.81 -10.40
CA ARG A 17 -7.54 -6.25 -10.40
C ARG A 17 -6.56 -6.60 -9.29
N GLY A 18 -5.57 -5.75 -9.04
CA GLY A 18 -4.68 -5.88 -7.89
C GLY A 18 -5.46 -5.91 -6.58
N ARG A 19 -6.42 -5.00 -6.41
CA ARG A 19 -7.34 -5.02 -5.27
C ARG A 19 -8.24 -6.25 -5.19
N HIS A 20 -8.76 -6.72 -6.32
CA HIS A 20 -9.53 -7.96 -6.35
C HIS A 20 -8.71 -9.15 -5.82
N ILE A 21 -7.42 -9.24 -6.20
CA ILE A 21 -6.50 -10.25 -5.66
C ILE A 21 -6.36 -10.14 -4.13
N ILE A 22 -6.14 -8.91 -3.62
CA ILE A 22 -5.99 -8.66 -2.19
C ILE A 22 -7.24 -9.08 -1.40
N ASN A 23 -8.42 -8.73 -1.91
CA ASN A 23 -9.67 -8.86 -1.16
C ASN A 23 -10.31 -10.25 -1.26
N GLU A 24 -10.14 -10.95 -2.38
CA GLU A 24 -10.82 -12.23 -2.61
C GLU A 24 -9.90 -13.44 -2.43
N TYR A 25 -8.59 -13.30 -2.67
CA TYR A 25 -7.66 -14.44 -2.68
C TYR A 25 -6.65 -14.43 -1.54
N LEU A 26 -6.10 -13.25 -1.21
CA LEU A 26 -5.05 -13.16 -0.18
C LEU A 26 -5.64 -12.89 1.20
N GLN A 27 -6.58 -11.96 1.30
CA GLN A 27 -7.26 -11.58 2.54
C GLN A 27 -6.32 -11.38 3.73
N PRO A 28 -5.25 -10.56 3.58
CA PRO A 28 -4.29 -10.38 4.65
C PRO A 28 -4.86 -9.55 5.78
N GLU A 29 -4.28 -9.66 6.97
CA GLU A 29 -4.59 -8.75 8.09
C GLU A 29 -4.02 -7.35 7.86
N ARG A 30 -2.88 -7.25 7.16
CA ARG A 30 -2.22 -5.98 6.86
C ARG A 30 -1.76 -5.87 5.40
N ILE A 31 -1.88 -4.66 4.85
CA ILE A 31 -1.41 -4.31 3.50
C ILE A 31 -0.39 -3.20 3.64
N VAL A 32 0.86 -3.48 3.28
CA VAL A 32 1.96 -2.52 3.33
C VAL A 32 2.27 -2.05 1.92
N ILE A 33 2.04 -0.77 1.65
CA ILE A 33 2.33 -0.14 0.37
C ILE A 33 3.72 0.47 0.45
N TYR A 34 4.66 -0.07 -0.33
CA TYR A 34 6.09 0.28 -0.31
C TYR A 34 6.62 0.63 -1.71
N HIS A 35 7.90 0.96 -1.84
CA HIS A 35 8.50 1.59 -3.03
C HIS A 35 8.01 3.03 -3.28
N LEU A 36 7.66 3.74 -2.22
CA LEU A 36 7.42 5.18 -2.29
C LEU A 36 8.76 5.92 -2.17
N PRO A 37 9.06 6.87 -3.08
CA PRO A 37 10.16 7.79 -2.89
C PRO A 37 9.91 8.65 -1.65
N PHE A 38 10.99 9.09 -1.00
CA PHE A 38 10.91 10.10 0.06
C PHE A 38 10.47 11.45 -0.53
N GLU A 39 10.06 12.38 0.33
CA GLU A 39 9.50 13.67 -0.14
C GLU A 39 10.42 14.41 -1.11
N SER A 40 11.72 14.47 -0.82
CA SER A 40 12.71 15.13 -1.68
C SER A 40 12.88 14.46 -3.04
N ASP A 41 12.57 13.18 -3.12
CA ASP A 41 12.87 12.32 -4.26
C ASP A 41 11.60 12.04 -5.10
N ASP A 42 10.42 12.48 -4.66
CA ASP A 42 9.14 12.20 -5.30
C ASP A 42 8.85 13.12 -6.50
N GLN A 43 9.67 12.98 -7.53
CA GLN A 43 9.58 13.78 -8.77
C GLN A 43 8.33 13.48 -9.60
N ILE A 44 7.66 12.35 -9.35
CA ILE A 44 6.50 11.87 -10.13
C ILE A 44 5.21 11.77 -9.29
N HIS A 45 5.21 12.32 -8.08
CA HIS A 45 4.05 12.37 -7.17
C HIS A 45 3.47 11.00 -6.81
N LEU A 46 4.32 9.98 -6.65
CA LEU A 46 3.91 8.63 -6.30
C LEU A 46 3.33 8.54 -4.88
N ARG A 47 3.80 9.36 -3.92
CA ARG A 47 3.18 9.46 -2.59
C ARG A 47 1.76 10.00 -2.67
N SER A 48 1.55 10.99 -3.53
CA SER A 48 0.22 11.55 -3.78
C SER A 48 -0.72 10.51 -4.38
N LEU A 49 -0.26 9.74 -5.37
CA LEU A 49 -1.02 8.63 -5.96
C LEU A 49 -1.45 7.62 -4.89
N ALA A 50 -0.53 7.18 -4.03
CA ALA A 50 -0.82 6.20 -2.99
C ALA A 50 -1.84 6.73 -1.97
N ARG A 51 -1.70 7.98 -1.52
CA ARG A 51 -2.66 8.62 -0.61
C ARG A 51 -4.04 8.78 -1.26
N GLN A 52 -4.09 9.13 -2.55
CA GLN A 52 -5.35 9.19 -3.29
C GLN A 52 -5.99 7.80 -3.43
N ALA A 53 -5.19 6.75 -3.64
CA ALA A 53 -5.67 5.38 -3.69
C ALA A 53 -6.32 4.96 -2.36
N LEU A 54 -5.71 5.31 -1.22
CA LEU A 54 -6.30 5.06 0.11
C LEU A 54 -7.59 5.84 0.35
N LYS A 55 -7.69 7.07 -0.16
CA LYS A 55 -8.94 7.85 -0.11
C LYS A 55 -10.03 7.25 -0.99
N LYS A 56 -9.67 6.80 -2.19
CA LYS A 56 -10.59 6.16 -3.16
C LYS A 56 -11.08 4.81 -2.63
N TYR A 57 -10.20 4.05 -2.00
CA TYR A 57 -10.47 2.74 -1.43
C TYR A 57 -10.07 2.72 0.05
N PRO A 58 -10.93 3.24 0.95
CA PRO A 58 -10.67 3.19 2.38
C PRO A 58 -10.52 1.74 2.85
N ASP A 59 -9.36 1.43 3.43
CA ASP A 59 -9.04 0.09 3.93
C ASP A 59 -8.20 0.23 5.19
N SER A 60 -8.75 -0.17 6.33
CA SER A 60 -8.08 -0.05 7.64
C SER A 60 -6.84 -0.94 7.77
N ARG A 61 -6.67 -1.91 6.87
CA ARG A 61 -5.50 -2.79 6.83
C ARG A 61 -4.31 -2.14 6.15
N ALA A 62 -4.53 -1.07 5.37
CA ALA A 62 -3.53 -0.49 4.49
C ALA A 62 -2.70 0.61 5.16
N VAL A 63 -1.38 0.55 4.97
CA VAL A 63 -0.41 1.53 5.50
C VAL A 63 0.62 1.87 4.42
N LEU A 64 1.00 3.15 4.35
CA LEU A 64 2.07 3.62 3.47
C LEU A 64 3.41 3.58 4.20
N LEU A 65 4.43 3.00 3.57
CA LEU A 65 5.82 3.16 3.96
C LEU A 65 6.42 4.31 3.14
N GLU A 66 6.49 5.48 3.77
CA GLU A 66 6.83 6.75 3.12
C GLU A 66 8.00 7.48 3.77
N GLU A 67 8.45 7.02 4.95
CA GLU A 67 9.57 7.62 5.68
C GLU A 67 10.76 6.65 5.86
N PRO A 68 12.00 7.16 5.95
CA PRO A 68 13.17 6.35 6.21
C PRO A 68 13.06 5.59 7.54
N LEU A 69 13.42 4.30 7.53
CA LEU A 69 13.40 3.43 8.72
C LEU A 69 12.03 3.35 9.42
N GLN A 70 10.94 3.66 8.71
CA GLN A 70 9.60 3.60 9.25
C GLN A 70 9.25 2.17 9.69
N ALA A 71 8.95 2.03 10.97
CA ALA A 71 8.45 0.79 11.53
C ALA A 71 6.93 0.70 11.37
N VAL A 72 6.45 -0.49 11.03
CA VAL A 72 5.03 -0.84 11.06
C VAL A 72 4.90 -2.06 11.94
N ASN A 73 4.09 -1.97 12.99
CA ASN A 73 3.68 -3.16 13.73
C ASN A 73 2.93 -4.04 12.74
N LEU A 74 3.37 -5.27 12.48
CA LEU A 74 2.69 -6.20 11.58
C LEU A 74 1.63 -6.97 12.35
#